data_AF-A0A9D3X8A5-F1
#
_entry.id   AF-A0A9D3X8A5-F1
#
_cell.length_a   1.000
_cell.length_b   1.000
_cell.length_c   1.000
_cell.angle_alpha   90.00
_cell.angle_beta   90.00
_cell.angle_gamma   90.00
#
_symmetry.space_group_name_H-M   'P 1'
#
loop_
_entity.id
_entity.type
_entity.pdbx_description
1 polymer ?
#
loop_
_entity_poly.entity_id
_entity_poly.type
_entity_poly.pdbx_seq_one_letter_code
_entity_poly.pdbx_strand_id
1 'polypeptide(L)'
;MRESLVLLLLYRGRQRAGAGEMAGRGDAAQRAAWLRQYYTQRQKRLMTLLIARRRRSSCYFHPRSWPSFRNADWWERVVLKDFQPRDWLEKFRMSKETFFYVCNQLRPKLSHPSTQPHPVLPLEQRVAVAVWHLATNVEYQTISPLFGVGPSTVQNCVKEVSYAIVLLLKPLYLRLPSEQELENMVRIFSARWGFPHCIGALDSLHVPIHAPAHLGADYCNSQRWHSVLTQATVDGLGQFWDICAGFPGSMENSTVLENSSLWVLAREGRLFPTPLKHFMGRAQRYVLLGDASYPLRDWLLKPYPEDGTLTPQQLQFNYRLKRAHSVIENAFLRLKARWQFLLKCDDCSLDLLPTVILACCTLHNVCEAHDSPFNDEWLEVLEPAEFSKPCQPAPVSMDDSGAEEVRELLCEYFESYGEG
;
A
#
# COMPACT_ATOMS: atom_id res chain seq x y z
N MET A 1 18.70 -10.79 6.84
CA MET A 1 19.85 -10.08 7.44
C MET A 1 21.02 -9.87 6.48
N ARG A 2 21.17 -10.69 5.41
CA ARG A 2 22.26 -10.52 4.41
C ARG A 2 21.95 -9.53 3.28
N GLU A 3 20.69 -9.21 2.99
CA GLU A 3 20.33 -8.23 1.94
C GLU A 3 20.50 -6.77 2.38
N SER A 4 20.36 -6.48 3.68
CA SER A 4 20.48 -5.12 4.23
C SER A 4 21.92 -4.59 4.30
N LEU A 5 22.93 -5.46 4.17
CA LEU A 5 24.35 -5.10 4.18
C LEU A 5 24.92 -4.81 2.78
N VAL A 6 24.28 -5.32 1.72
CA VAL A 6 24.73 -5.11 0.33
C VAL A 6 24.43 -3.68 -0.13
N LEU A 7 23.29 -3.11 0.29
CA LEU A 7 22.92 -1.71 0.05
C LEU A 7 23.87 -0.69 0.71
N LEU A 8 24.52 -1.06 1.82
CA LEU A 8 25.41 -0.18 2.58
C LEU A 8 26.84 -0.15 2.01
N LEU A 9 27.26 -1.21 1.31
CA LEU A 9 28.61 -1.32 0.74
C LEU A 9 28.72 -0.76 -0.69
N LEU A 10 27.63 -0.71 -1.46
CA LEU A 10 27.63 -0.18 -2.83
C LEU A 10 27.62 1.36 -2.89
N TYR A 11 27.31 2.05 -1.79
CA TYR A 11 27.25 3.52 -1.77
C TYR A 11 28.64 4.21 -1.70
N ARG A 12 29.73 3.47 -1.47
CA ARG A 12 31.09 4.03 -1.38
C ARG A 12 31.82 4.18 -2.73
N GLY A 13 31.24 3.75 -3.86
CA GLY A 13 31.95 3.66 -5.14
C GLY A 13 31.73 4.77 -6.18
N ARG A 14 30.86 5.77 -5.95
CA ARG A 14 30.40 6.68 -7.04
C ARG A 14 30.77 8.16 -6.93
N GLN A 15 31.83 8.51 -6.22
CA GLN A 15 32.44 9.83 -6.34
C GLN A 15 33.65 9.76 -7.28
N ARG A 16 33.44 10.05 -8.57
CA ARG A 16 34.40 10.68 -9.50
C ARG A 16 33.78 10.76 -10.91
N ALA A 17 33.26 11.94 -11.28
CA ALA A 17 33.46 12.60 -12.58
C ALA A 17 32.51 13.82 -12.73
N GLY A 18 33.09 14.95 -13.18
CA GLY A 18 32.58 16.28 -13.62
C GLY A 18 31.15 16.73 -13.28
N ALA A 19 30.89 17.80 -12.51
CA ALA A 19 31.22 19.23 -12.68
C ALA A 19 30.41 19.93 -13.79
N GLY A 20 29.32 20.61 -13.39
CA GLY A 20 28.52 21.53 -14.20
C GLY A 20 27.17 21.84 -13.53
N GLU A 21 26.85 23.12 -13.40
CA GLU A 21 25.55 23.72 -13.00
C GLU A 21 25.23 23.82 -11.49
N MET A 22 25.41 25.04 -10.97
CA MET A 22 25.51 25.43 -9.55
C MET A 22 24.35 26.34 -9.08
N ALA A 23 23.11 26.11 -9.51
CA ALA A 23 21.97 26.94 -9.03
C ALA A 23 20.73 26.15 -8.52
N GLY A 24 20.60 24.84 -8.81
CA GLY A 24 19.50 24.00 -8.27
C GLY A 24 19.93 22.98 -7.20
N ARG A 25 21.23 22.89 -6.89
CA ARG A 25 21.81 21.81 -6.06
C ARG A 25 21.56 21.96 -4.55
N GLY A 26 21.34 23.19 -4.05
CA GLY A 26 21.20 23.45 -2.61
C GLY A 26 19.98 22.74 -2.01
N ASP A 27 18.84 22.84 -2.69
CA ASP A 27 17.57 22.31 -2.22
C ASP A 27 17.47 20.79 -2.44
N ALA A 28 17.92 20.28 -3.60
CA ALA A 28 17.96 18.84 -3.87
C ALA A 28 18.94 18.08 -2.95
N ALA A 29 20.11 18.65 -2.65
CA ALA A 29 21.07 18.03 -1.74
C ALA A 29 20.59 18.05 -0.28
N GLN A 30 19.91 19.12 0.14
CA GLN A 30 19.28 19.23 1.45
C GLN A 30 18.10 18.25 1.58
N ARG A 31 17.22 18.15 0.58
CA ARG A 31 16.12 17.18 0.54
C ARG A 31 16.63 15.74 0.52
N ALA A 32 17.68 15.43 -0.22
CA ALA A 32 18.31 14.11 -0.20
C ALA A 32 18.98 13.81 1.15
N ALA A 33 19.60 14.81 1.80
CA ALA A 33 20.14 14.67 3.15
C ALA A 33 19.04 14.44 4.19
N TRP A 34 17.91 15.13 4.04
CA TRP A 34 16.73 14.99 4.88
C TRP A 34 16.08 13.61 4.71
N LEU A 35 15.85 13.14 3.48
CA LEU A 35 15.34 11.78 3.20
C LEU A 35 16.26 10.71 3.81
N ARG A 36 17.59 10.86 3.67
CA ARG A 36 18.57 9.97 4.32
C ARG A 36 18.41 9.96 5.84
N GLN A 37 18.23 11.13 6.46
CA GLN A 37 18.03 11.20 7.91
C GLN A 37 16.68 10.62 8.33
N TYR A 38 15.60 10.87 7.58
CA TYR A 38 14.27 10.32 7.80
C TYR A 38 14.27 8.79 7.76
N TYR A 39 14.80 8.18 6.69
CA TYR A 39 14.90 6.72 6.58
C TYR A 39 15.79 6.10 7.65
N THR A 40 16.92 6.73 7.97
CA THR A 40 17.84 6.26 9.00
C THR A 40 17.19 6.33 10.39
N GLN A 41 16.46 7.41 10.71
CA GLN A 41 15.73 7.53 11.96
C GLN A 41 14.57 6.53 12.04
N ARG A 42 13.82 6.34 10.95
CA ARG A 42 12.75 5.34 10.88
C ARG A 42 13.29 3.93 11.12
N GLN A 43 14.39 3.54 10.47
CA GLN A 43 15.02 2.23 10.70
C GLN A 43 15.56 2.08 12.12
N LYS A 44 16.21 3.13 12.67
CA LYS A 44 16.68 3.11 14.06
C LYS A 44 15.52 2.95 15.05
N ARG A 45 14.40 3.66 14.86
CA ARG A 45 13.20 3.56 15.71
C ARG A 45 12.51 2.20 15.58
N LEU A 46 12.39 1.67 14.36
CA LEU A 46 11.87 0.32 14.12
C LEU A 46 12.73 -0.73 14.85
N MET A 47 14.06 -0.61 14.74
CA MET A 47 14.99 -1.45 15.49
C MET A 47 14.89 -1.24 17.00
N THR A 48 14.76 -0.01 17.48
CA THR A 48 14.53 0.28 18.90
C THR A 48 13.22 -0.32 19.42
N LEU A 49 12.13 -0.31 18.64
CA LEU A 49 10.87 -0.97 19.01
C LEU A 49 11.00 -2.50 19.03
N LEU A 50 11.75 -3.08 18.08
CA LEU A 50 12.09 -4.50 18.06
C LEU A 50 12.99 -4.90 19.25
N ILE A 51 13.87 -4.01 19.70
CA ILE A 51 14.79 -4.20 20.84
C ILE A 51 14.10 -3.90 22.18
N ALA A 52 13.19 -2.92 22.25
CA ALA A 52 12.42 -2.57 23.45
C ALA A 52 11.48 -3.69 23.87
N ARG A 53 11.08 -4.58 22.93
CA ARG A 53 10.44 -5.87 23.24
C ARG A 53 11.31 -6.82 24.11
N ARG A 54 12.59 -6.52 24.35
CA ARG A 54 13.50 -7.28 25.23
C ARG A 54 13.80 -6.62 26.58
N ARG A 55 13.29 -5.42 26.91
CA ARG A 55 13.49 -4.81 28.23
C ARG A 55 12.17 -4.65 28.96
N ARG A 56 11.91 -5.55 29.91
CA ARG A 56 10.89 -5.37 30.95
C ARG A 56 11.37 -4.25 31.87
N SER A 57 10.78 -3.06 31.76
CA SER A 57 10.89 -2.06 32.82
C SER A 57 9.80 -2.34 33.84
N SER A 58 10.22 -2.69 35.05
CA SER A 58 9.35 -2.85 36.21
C SER A 58 8.93 -1.46 36.69
N CYS A 59 7.68 -1.10 36.46
CA CYS A 59 7.03 0.03 37.11
C CYS A 59 5.79 -0.49 37.84
N TYR A 60 5.84 -0.46 39.16
CA TYR A 60 4.73 -0.81 40.04
C TYR A 60 3.63 0.25 39.93
N PHE A 61 2.60 -0.03 39.14
CA PHE A 61 1.35 0.74 39.17
C PHE A 61 0.44 0.17 40.26
N HIS A 62 -0.02 1.03 41.17
CA HIS A 62 -1.07 0.68 42.12
C HIS A 62 -2.36 0.30 41.38
N PRO A 63 -3.04 -0.80 41.75
CA PRO A 63 -4.30 -1.18 41.12
C PRO A 63 -5.38 -0.19 41.53
N ARG A 64 -5.92 0.57 40.57
CA ARG A 64 -7.21 1.26 40.77
C ARG A 64 -8.29 0.19 40.87
N SER A 65 -9.14 0.31 41.89
CA SER A 65 -10.32 -0.53 42.14
C SER A 65 -11.21 -0.60 40.90
N TRP A 66 -11.50 -1.82 40.46
CA TRP A 66 -12.30 -2.14 39.28
C TRP A 66 -13.78 -1.83 39.50
N PRO A 67 -14.41 -0.97 38.68
CA PRO A 67 -15.87 -0.89 38.66
C PRO A 67 -16.44 -2.00 37.78
N SER A 68 -17.14 -2.94 38.43
CA SER A 68 -18.35 -3.68 38.02
C SER A 68 -18.59 -3.89 36.51
N PHE A 69 -18.51 -5.16 36.08
CA PHE A 69 -19.09 -5.77 34.86
C PHE A 69 -19.14 -4.88 33.59
N ARG A 70 -18.02 -4.81 32.88
CA ARG A 70 -17.99 -4.35 31.48
C ARG A 70 -18.24 -5.55 30.55
N ASN A 71 -19.00 -5.32 29.50
CA ASN A 71 -19.72 -6.28 28.65
C ASN A 71 -18.83 -7.25 27.83
N ALA A 72 -17.94 -8.02 28.46
CA ALA A 72 -17.13 -9.06 27.80
C ALA A 72 -17.99 -10.13 27.10
N ASP A 73 -19.23 -10.29 27.55
CA ASP A 73 -20.23 -11.17 26.96
C ASP A 73 -20.60 -10.80 25.51
N TRP A 74 -20.42 -9.55 25.06
CA TRP A 74 -20.90 -9.14 23.72
C TRP A 74 -20.16 -9.87 22.59
N TRP A 75 -18.83 -9.99 22.66
CA TRP A 75 -18.07 -10.75 21.66
C TRP A 75 -18.48 -12.22 21.65
N GLU A 76 -18.50 -12.87 22.82
CA GLU A 76 -18.74 -14.32 22.92
C GLU A 76 -20.20 -14.72 22.69
N ARG A 77 -21.16 -13.89 23.13
CA ARG A 77 -22.59 -14.22 23.06
C ARG A 77 -23.27 -13.62 21.86
N VAL A 78 -22.91 -12.40 21.45
CA VAL A 78 -23.58 -11.73 20.33
C VAL A 78 -22.81 -11.95 19.03
N VAL A 79 -21.53 -11.58 18.98
CA VAL A 79 -20.77 -11.66 17.72
C VAL A 79 -20.53 -13.11 17.29
N LEU A 80 -20.13 -13.98 18.21
CA LEU A 80 -19.81 -15.37 17.84
C LEU A 80 -21.03 -16.25 17.59
N LYS A 81 -22.17 -15.97 18.24
CA LYS A 81 -23.39 -16.82 18.16
C LYS A 81 -24.49 -16.23 17.30
N ASP A 82 -24.73 -14.92 17.39
CA ASP A 82 -25.94 -14.30 16.83
C ASP A 82 -25.70 -13.58 15.50
N PHE A 83 -24.48 -13.08 15.25
CA PHE A 83 -24.17 -12.39 13.98
C PHE A 83 -24.39 -13.30 12.78
N GLN A 84 -25.19 -12.79 11.85
CA GLN A 84 -25.42 -13.37 10.54
C GLN A 84 -24.29 -13.00 9.57
N PRO A 85 -24.17 -13.68 8.40
CA PRO A 85 -23.12 -13.36 7.42
C PRO A 85 -23.08 -11.88 7.01
N ARG A 86 -24.24 -11.21 6.95
CA ARG A 86 -24.34 -9.77 6.68
C ARG A 86 -23.69 -8.93 7.78
N ASP A 87 -23.89 -9.27 9.04
CA ASP A 87 -23.29 -8.54 10.17
C ASP A 87 -21.76 -8.66 10.16
N TRP A 88 -21.25 -9.87 9.85
CA TRP A 88 -19.80 -10.08 9.66
C TRP A 88 -19.25 -9.19 8.54
N LEU A 89 -19.97 -9.15 7.41
CA LEU A 89 -19.57 -8.34 6.28
C LEU A 89 -19.60 -6.84 6.61
N GLU A 90 -20.65 -6.33 7.26
CA GLU A 90 -20.77 -4.92 7.61
C GLU A 90 -19.73 -4.47 8.65
N LYS A 91 -19.40 -5.32 9.62
CA LYS A 91 -18.56 -4.92 10.77
C LYS A 91 -17.09 -5.32 10.65
N PHE A 92 -16.80 -6.43 9.98
CA PHE A 92 -15.43 -6.95 9.78
C PHE A 92 -14.98 -6.91 8.33
N ARG A 93 -15.88 -6.61 7.38
CA ARG A 93 -15.58 -6.45 5.94
C ARG A 93 -15.02 -7.70 5.29
N MET A 94 -15.31 -8.85 5.90
CA MET A 94 -14.95 -10.19 5.48
C MET A 94 -15.95 -11.19 6.05
N SER A 95 -15.97 -12.42 5.51
CA SER A 95 -16.78 -13.50 6.07
C SER A 95 -16.22 -13.97 7.42
N LYS A 96 -17.05 -14.67 8.19
CA LYS A 96 -16.65 -15.29 9.46
C LYS A 96 -15.50 -16.28 9.25
N GLU A 97 -15.54 -17.03 8.15
CA GLU A 97 -14.55 -18.03 7.77
C GLU A 97 -13.19 -17.37 7.51
N THR A 98 -13.16 -16.30 6.71
CA THR A 98 -11.95 -15.53 6.42
C THR A 98 -11.39 -14.88 7.70
N PHE A 99 -12.26 -14.38 8.58
CA PHE A 99 -11.85 -13.84 9.87
C PHE A 99 -11.12 -14.87 10.73
N PHE A 100 -11.67 -16.08 10.85
CA PHE A 100 -11.01 -17.15 11.62
C PHE A 100 -9.77 -17.70 10.92
N TYR A 101 -9.72 -17.70 9.59
CA TYR A 101 -8.50 -17.96 8.85
C TYR A 101 -7.40 -16.97 9.23
N VAL A 102 -7.69 -15.66 9.23
CA VAL A 102 -6.75 -14.62 9.67
C VAL A 102 -6.31 -14.88 11.11
N CYS A 103 -7.23 -15.13 12.04
CA CYS A 103 -6.89 -15.44 13.43
C CYS A 103 -5.90 -16.61 13.55
N ASN A 104 -6.13 -17.70 12.81
CA ASN A 104 -5.26 -18.85 12.82
C ASN A 104 -3.87 -18.55 12.26
N GLN A 105 -3.79 -17.78 11.17
CA GLN A 105 -2.50 -17.35 10.62
C GLN A 105 -1.74 -16.42 11.57
N LEU A 106 -2.42 -15.60 12.37
CA LEU A 106 -1.79 -14.68 13.32
C LEU A 106 -1.39 -15.33 14.66
N ARG A 107 -1.90 -16.54 14.94
CA ARG A 107 -1.64 -17.31 16.18
C ARG A 107 -0.15 -17.40 16.57
N PRO A 108 0.80 -17.69 15.66
CA PRO A 108 2.21 -17.81 16.01
C PRO A 108 2.84 -16.54 16.61
N LYS A 109 2.24 -15.36 16.38
CA LYS A 109 2.76 -14.08 16.90
C LYS A 109 1.92 -13.48 18.02
N LEU A 110 0.62 -13.76 18.04
CA LEU A 110 -0.29 -13.16 19.01
C LEU A 110 -0.56 -14.07 20.20
N SER A 111 -0.28 -15.38 20.14
CA SER A 111 -0.44 -16.26 21.30
C SER A 111 0.51 -15.88 22.44
N HIS A 112 -0.05 -15.68 23.63
CA HIS A 112 0.73 -15.50 24.85
C HIS A 112 0.97 -16.85 25.53
N PRO A 113 2.14 -17.06 26.15
CA PRO A 113 2.33 -18.18 27.08
C PRO A 113 1.36 -18.04 28.25
N SER A 114 0.74 -19.14 28.68
CA SER A 114 -0.33 -19.17 29.71
C SER A 114 0.10 -18.72 31.12
N THR A 115 1.35 -18.28 31.30
CA THR A 115 1.97 -17.92 32.58
C THR A 115 1.83 -16.44 32.97
N GLN A 116 0.98 -15.65 32.30
CA GLN A 116 0.73 -14.27 32.72
C GLN A 116 -0.30 -14.20 33.86
N PRO A 117 -0.03 -13.43 34.93
CA PRO A 117 -0.89 -13.34 36.12
C PRO A 117 -2.20 -12.55 35.89
N HIS A 118 -2.39 -11.98 34.71
CA HIS A 118 -3.59 -11.21 34.35
C HIS A 118 -4.29 -11.85 33.13
N PRO A 119 -5.63 -11.85 33.09
CA PRO A 119 -6.37 -12.36 31.95
C PRO A 119 -6.02 -11.53 30.70
N VAL A 120 -5.34 -12.17 29.75
CA VAL A 120 -5.03 -11.57 28.46
C VAL A 120 -6.25 -11.73 27.55
N LEU A 121 -6.62 -10.67 26.84
CA LEU A 121 -7.71 -10.71 25.88
C LEU A 121 -7.49 -11.88 24.88
N PRO A 122 -8.48 -12.75 24.64
CA PRO A 122 -8.38 -13.83 23.66
C PRO A 122 -7.87 -13.33 22.32
N LEU A 123 -7.14 -14.19 21.59
CA LEU A 123 -6.54 -13.81 20.30
C LEU A 123 -7.59 -13.30 19.33
N GLU A 124 -8.68 -14.06 19.21
CA GLU A 124 -9.79 -13.80 18.31
C GLU A 124 -10.43 -12.45 18.65
N GLN A 125 -10.61 -12.14 19.93
CA GLN A 125 -11.14 -10.85 20.37
C GLN A 125 -10.17 -9.68 20.11
N ARG A 126 -8.85 -9.86 20.23
CA ARG A 126 -7.86 -8.83 19.86
C ARG A 126 -7.88 -8.54 18.36
N VAL A 127 -7.93 -9.59 17.55
CA VAL A 127 -8.05 -9.47 16.09
C VAL A 127 -9.37 -8.79 15.74
N ALA A 128 -10.47 -9.15 16.40
CA ALA A 128 -11.77 -8.53 16.20
C ALA A 128 -11.76 -7.03 16.48
N VAL A 129 -11.21 -6.61 17.62
CA VAL A 129 -11.08 -5.19 18.00
C VAL A 129 -10.30 -4.41 16.93
N ALA A 130 -9.17 -4.96 16.47
CA ALA A 130 -8.35 -4.32 15.46
C ALA A 130 -9.06 -4.24 14.10
N VAL A 131 -9.58 -5.36 13.61
CA VAL A 131 -10.25 -5.44 12.29
C VAL A 131 -11.49 -4.55 12.27
N TRP A 132 -12.29 -4.53 13.34
CA TRP A 132 -13.46 -3.65 13.44
C TRP A 132 -13.05 -2.19 13.27
N HIS A 133 -12.01 -1.73 13.97
CA HIS A 133 -11.51 -0.37 13.83
C HIS A 133 -11.04 -0.08 12.39
N LEU A 134 -10.28 -0.99 11.77
CA LEU A 134 -9.81 -0.81 10.39
C LEU A 134 -10.97 -0.78 9.37
N ALA A 135 -12.01 -1.58 9.62
CA ALA A 135 -13.19 -1.75 8.78
C ALA A 135 -14.16 -0.55 8.82
N THR A 136 -14.39 0.01 10.01
CA THR A 136 -15.45 1.02 10.21
C THR A 136 -14.91 2.40 10.58
N ASN A 137 -13.61 2.52 10.85
CA ASN A 137 -12.97 3.73 11.36
C ASN A 137 -13.63 4.34 12.60
N VAL A 138 -14.28 3.50 13.41
CA VAL A 138 -14.96 3.97 14.62
C VAL A 138 -13.92 4.28 15.69
N GLU A 139 -14.08 5.42 16.35
CA GLU A 139 -13.18 5.91 17.40
C GLU A 139 -13.00 4.88 18.53
N TYR A 140 -11.80 4.85 19.11
CA TYR A 140 -11.48 3.89 20.19
C TYR A 140 -12.42 4.00 21.40
N GLN A 141 -12.95 5.20 21.64
CA GLN A 141 -13.87 5.48 22.74
C GLN A 141 -15.22 4.77 22.57
N THR A 142 -15.63 4.52 21.33
CA THR A 142 -16.84 3.79 20.98
C THR A 142 -16.62 2.28 20.92
N ILE A 143 -15.45 1.82 20.43
CA ILE A 143 -15.10 0.39 20.40
C ILE A 143 -14.84 -0.16 21.81
N SER A 144 -14.23 0.65 22.68
CA SER A 144 -13.87 0.29 24.06
C SER A 144 -15.03 -0.35 24.86
N PRO A 145 -16.20 0.29 25.01
CA PRO A 145 -17.31 -0.29 25.76
C PRO A 145 -17.93 -1.52 25.07
N LEU A 146 -17.96 -1.58 23.74
CA LEU A 146 -18.51 -2.71 22.98
C LEU A 146 -17.77 -4.02 23.27
N PHE A 147 -16.44 -3.95 23.28
CA PHE A 147 -15.59 -5.13 23.55
C PHE A 147 -15.21 -5.28 25.03
N GLY A 148 -15.69 -4.41 25.91
CA GLY A 148 -15.40 -4.46 27.35
C GLY A 148 -13.94 -4.18 27.71
N VAL A 149 -13.18 -3.50 26.84
CA VAL A 149 -11.75 -3.19 27.04
C VAL A 149 -11.52 -1.69 27.27
N GLY A 150 -10.31 -1.27 27.62
CA GLY A 150 -9.96 0.15 27.70
C GLY A 150 -9.53 0.74 26.34
N PRO A 151 -9.66 2.06 26.08
CA PRO A 151 -9.24 2.66 24.80
C PRO A 151 -7.76 2.43 24.45
N SER A 152 -6.88 2.44 25.46
CA SER A 152 -5.46 2.10 25.29
C SER A 152 -5.25 0.64 24.86
N THR A 153 -6.14 -0.27 25.27
CA THR A 153 -6.13 -1.66 24.84
C THR A 153 -6.55 -1.79 23.39
N VAL A 154 -7.55 -1.01 22.94
CA VAL A 154 -7.96 -0.94 21.52
C VAL A 154 -6.79 -0.50 20.65
N GLN A 155 -6.13 0.60 21.01
CA GLN A 155 -4.95 1.11 20.29
C GLN A 155 -3.83 0.05 20.22
N ASN A 156 -3.57 -0.64 21.34
CA ASN A 156 -2.58 -1.72 21.36
C ASN A 156 -2.97 -2.90 20.47
N CYS A 157 -4.25 -3.28 20.41
CA CYS A 157 -4.75 -4.31 19.50
C CYS A 157 -4.51 -3.90 18.04
N VAL A 158 -4.92 -2.69 17.63
CA VAL A 158 -4.70 -2.16 16.27
C VAL A 158 -3.23 -2.24 15.90
N LYS A 159 -2.35 -1.78 16.80
CA LYS A 159 -0.91 -1.82 16.61
C LYS A 159 -0.38 -3.26 16.47
N GLU A 160 -0.63 -4.12 17.45
CA GLU A 160 -0.08 -5.48 17.50
C GLU A 160 -0.58 -6.36 16.34
N VAL A 161 -1.88 -6.27 16.03
CA VAL A 161 -2.51 -7.03 14.95
C VAL A 161 -2.00 -6.54 13.60
N SER A 162 -1.89 -5.23 13.37
CA SER A 162 -1.33 -4.69 12.11
C SER A 162 0.11 -5.16 11.89
N TYR A 163 0.94 -5.14 12.94
CA TYR A 163 2.30 -5.70 12.84
C TYR A 163 2.29 -7.21 12.55
N ALA A 164 1.39 -7.97 13.16
CA ALA A 164 1.30 -9.41 12.93
C ALA A 164 0.84 -9.74 11.50
N ILE A 165 -0.14 -8.99 10.96
CA ILE A 165 -0.60 -9.10 9.57
C ILE A 165 0.56 -8.82 8.61
N VAL A 166 1.26 -7.71 8.79
CA VAL A 166 2.40 -7.35 7.92
C VAL A 166 3.53 -8.38 8.01
N LEU A 167 3.76 -8.97 9.19
CA LEU A 167 4.82 -9.94 9.38
C LEU A 167 4.49 -11.33 8.81
N LEU A 168 3.25 -11.78 8.93
CA LEU A 168 2.86 -13.16 8.63
C LEU A 168 2.06 -13.32 7.34
N LEU A 169 1.16 -12.37 7.05
CA LEU A 169 0.27 -12.45 5.89
C LEU A 169 0.82 -11.72 4.67
N LYS A 170 1.50 -10.57 4.84
CA LYS A 170 2.08 -9.83 3.70
C LYS A 170 2.97 -10.71 2.82
N PRO A 171 3.88 -11.55 3.35
CA PRO A 171 4.71 -12.41 2.50
C PRO A 171 3.93 -13.44 1.68
N LEU A 172 2.69 -13.76 2.08
CA LEU A 172 1.83 -14.72 1.39
C LEU A 172 0.95 -14.04 0.34
N TYR A 173 0.40 -12.86 0.68
CA TYR A 173 -0.64 -12.20 -0.12
C TYR A 173 -0.19 -10.92 -0.83
N LEU A 174 0.95 -10.33 -0.47
CA LEU A 174 1.47 -9.08 -1.03
C LEU A 174 3.00 -9.20 -1.19
N ARG A 175 3.36 -9.91 -2.26
CA ARG A 175 4.73 -10.27 -2.63
C ARG A 175 4.94 -10.10 -4.13
N LEU A 176 6.21 -10.08 -4.51
CA LEU A 176 6.57 -10.12 -5.93
C LEU A 176 6.03 -11.41 -6.58
N PRO A 177 5.48 -11.30 -7.80
CA PRO A 177 5.03 -12.46 -8.55
C PRO A 177 6.23 -13.29 -9.04
N SER A 178 6.02 -14.61 -9.10
CA SER A 178 6.88 -15.54 -9.81
C SER A 178 6.73 -15.40 -11.33
N GLU A 179 7.63 -16.01 -12.10
CA GLU A 179 7.56 -15.96 -13.57
C GLU A 179 6.21 -16.50 -14.12
N GLN A 180 5.70 -17.59 -13.55
CA GLN A 180 4.41 -18.15 -13.95
C GLN A 180 3.24 -17.19 -13.63
N GLU A 181 3.31 -16.51 -12.49
CA GLU A 181 2.32 -15.50 -12.11
C GLU A 181 2.39 -14.29 -13.03
N LEU A 182 3.60 -13.84 -13.42
CA LEU A 182 3.77 -12.77 -14.40
C LEU A 182 3.15 -13.12 -15.75
N GLU A 183 3.36 -14.35 -16.25
CA GLU A 183 2.74 -14.81 -17.50
C GLU A 183 1.21 -14.81 -17.40
N ASN A 184 0.66 -15.21 -16.26
CA ASN A 184 -0.78 -15.12 -16.02
C ASN A 184 -1.29 -13.68 -15.98
N MET A 185 -0.55 -12.76 -15.33
CA MET A 185 -0.88 -11.33 -15.31
C MET A 185 -0.94 -10.74 -16.72
N VAL A 186 0.03 -11.08 -17.58
CA VAL A 186 0.03 -10.66 -19.00
C VAL A 186 -1.21 -11.15 -19.74
N ARG A 187 -1.58 -12.42 -19.53
CA ARG A 187 -2.79 -12.99 -20.15
C ARG A 187 -4.05 -12.25 -19.68
N ILE A 188 -4.13 -11.93 -18.39
CA ILE A 188 -5.27 -11.20 -17.82
C ILE A 188 -5.34 -9.77 -18.38
N PHE A 189 -4.21 -9.04 -18.45
CA PHE A 189 -4.19 -7.70 -19.05
C PHE A 189 -4.55 -7.71 -20.53
N SER A 190 -4.05 -8.69 -21.28
CA SER A 190 -4.41 -8.85 -22.68
C SER A 190 -5.90 -9.15 -22.86
N ALA A 191 -6.46 -10.11 -22.10
CA ALA A 191 -7.85 -10.55 -22.27
C ALA A 191 -8.89 -9.57 -21.69
N ARG A 192 -8.65 -9.03 -20.50
CA ARG A 192 -9.64 -8.20 -19.78
C ARG A 192 -9.53 -6.72 -20.14
N TRP A 193 -8.31 -6.25 -20.31
CA TRP A 193 -8.02 -4.82 -20.47
C TRP A 193 -7.58 -4.47 -21.90
N GLY A 194 -7.35 -5.47 -22.77
CA GLY A 194 -6.94 -5.25 -24.14
C GLY A 194 -5.53 -4.66 -24.26
N PHE A 195 -4.69 -4.85 -23.25
CA PHE A 195 -3.33 -4.30 -23.18
C PHE A 195 -2.31 -5.45 -23.04
N PRO A 196 -1.64 -5.85 -24.13
CA PRO A 196 -0.72 -6.99 -24.10
C PRO A 196 0.57 -6.63 -23.35
N HIS A 197 1.33 -7.66 -22.97
CA HIS A 197 2.67 -7.53 -22.37
C HIS A 197 2.74 -6.72 -21.05
N CYS A 198 1.58 -6.38 -20.48
CA CYS A 198 1.44 -5.64 -19.23
C CYS A 198 1.30 -6.59 -18.04
N ILE A 199 2.00 -6.30 -16.94
CA ILE A 199 1.96 -7.08 -15.70
C ILE A 199 1.33 -6.33 -14.53
N GLY A 200 1.02 -5.04 -14.69
CA GLY A 200 0.42 -4.27 -13.62
C GLY A 200 0.16 -2.81 -13.93
N ALA A 201 -0.70 -2.22 -13.12
CA ALA A 201 -0.93 -0.78 -13.05
C ALA A 201 -0.30 -0.24 -11.76
N LEU A 202 0.39 0.89 -11.87
CA LEU A 202 1.11 1.60 -10.82
C LEU A 202 0.44 2.96 -10.60
N ASP A 203 0.14 3.26 -9.35
CA ASP A 203 -0.42 4.56 -8.99
C ASP A 203 -0.19 4.89 -7.51
N SER A 204 -0.58 6.10 -7.12
CA SER A 204 -0.43 6.61 -5.77
C SER A 204 -1.76 6.99 -5.12
N LEU A 205 -1.81 6.72 -3.82
CA LEU A 205 -2.94 6.95 -2.93
C LEU A 205 -2.52 7.93 -1.84
N HIS A 206 -3.29 9.00 -1.68
CA HIS A 206 -3.17 9.88 -0.52
C HIS A 206 -4.12 9.41 0.59
N VAL A 207 -3.55 9.11 1.76
CA VAL A 207 -4.29 8.76 2.98
C VAL A 207 -4.37 10.01 3.87
N PRO A 208 -5.57 10.55 4.14
CA PRO A 208 -5.73 11.77 4.93
C PRO A 208 -5.23 11.59 6.36
N ILE A 209 -4.55 12.60 6.88
CA ILE A 209 -4.07 12.65 8.27
C ILE A 209 -4.37 14.00 8.91
N HIS A 210 -4.36 14.04 10.25
CA HIS A 210 -4.25 15.31 10.94
C HIS A 210 -2.89 15.98 10.69
N ALA A 211 -2.92 17.31 10.62
CA ALA A 211 -1.74 18.13 10.45
C ALA A 211 -0.70 17.82 11.54
N PRO A 212 0.51 17.32 11.18
CA PRO A 212 1.54 17.07 12.16
C PRO A 212 2.04 18.37 12.79
N ALA A 213 2.17 18.41 14.12
CA ALA A 213 2.51 19.63 14.86
C ALA A 213 3.79 20.37 14.39
N HIS A 214 4.77 19.65 13.85
CA HIS A 214 6.06 20.22 13.43
C HIS A 214 6.40 19.96 11.95
N LEU A 215 5.55 19.23 11.21
CA LEU A 215 5.80 18.82 9.83
C LEU A 215 4.59 19.11 8.90
N GLY A 216 3.68 20.00 9.30
CA GLY A 216 2.46 20.32 8.54
C GLY A 216 2.71 20.58 7.05
N ALA A 217 3.70 21.43 6.75
CA ALA A 217 4.04 21.79 5.37
C ALA A 217 4.45 20.57 4.52
N ASP A 218 5.25 19.65 5.07
CA ASP A 218 5.74 18.48 4.33
C ASP A 218 4.60 17.53 3.94
N TYR A 219 3.56 17.43 4.76
CA TYR A 219 2.43 16.53 4.53
C TYR A 219 1.27 17.21 3.79
N CYS A 220 1.35 18.52 3.54
CA CYS A 220 0.33 19.26 2.80
C CYS A 220 0.52 19.06 1.28
N ASN A 221 -0.49 18.49 0.63
CA ASN A 221 -0.45 18.21 -0.80
C ASN A 221 -0.85 19.44 -1.66
N SER A 222 -0.82 19.30 -2.99
CA SER A 222 -1.15 20.40 -3.92
C SER A 222 -2.61 20.88 -3.82
N GLN A 223 -3.51 20.08 -3.23
CA GLN A 223 -4.90 20.44 -2.94
C GLN A 223 -5.09 21.00 -1.52
N ARG A 224 -4.02 21.34 -0.79
CA ARG A 224 -4.03 22.00 0.52
C ARG A 224 -4.58 21.17 1.70
N TRP A 225 -4.61 19.85 1.59
CA TRP A 225 -4.93 18.96 2.71
C TRP A 225 -3.75 18.06 3.08
N HIS A 226 -3.72 17.59 4.34
CA HIS A 226 -2.59 16.83 4.88
C HIS A 226 -2.77 15.33 4.62
N SER A 227 -1.74 14.69 4.08
CA SER A 227 -1.81 13.29 3.68
C SER A 227 -0.48 12.56 3.79
N VAL A 228 -0.56 11.24 3.93
CA VAL A 228 0.53 10.31 3.67
C VAL A 228 0.35 9.72 2.28
N LEU A 229 1.37 9.87 1.45
CA LEU A 229 1.43 9.31 0.10
C LEU A 229 1.89 7.85 0.16
N THR A 230 1.16 7.00 -0.56
CA THR A 230 1.44 5.57 -0.72
C THR A 230 1.42 5.22 -2.20
N GLN A 231 2.52 4.69 -2.73
CA GLN A 231 2.56 4.09 -4.06
C GLN A 231 2.15 2.62 -3.97
N ALA A 232 1.38 2.12 -4.92
CA ALA A 232 1.01 0.72 -5.01
C ALA A 232 0.99 0.23 -6.46
N THR A 233 1.20 -1.07 -6.63
CA THR A 233 1.07 -1.75 -7.91
C THR A 233 0.09 -2.90 -7.78
N VAL A 234 -0.84 -3.00 -8.73
CA VAL A 234 -1.83 -4.07 -8.80
C VAL A 234 -1.71 -4.87 -10.08
N ASP A 235 -2.22 -6.10 -10.08
CA ASP A 235 -2.37 -6.91 -11.28
C ASP A 235 -3.69 -6.61 -12.03
N GLY A 236 -3.97 -7.37 -13.09
CA GLY A 236 -5.17 -7.20 -13.91
C GLY A 236 -6.48 -7.61 -13.21
N LEU A 237 -6.42 -8.18 -12.00
CA LEU A 237 -7.57 -8.47 -11.14
C LEU A 237 -7.75 -7.43 -10.03
N GLY A 238 -6.83 -6.47 -9.89
CA GLY A 238 -6.83 -5.47 -8.83
C GLY A 238 -6.16 -5.94 -7.53
N GLN A 239 -5.42 -7.06 -7.55
CA GLN A 239 -4.68 -7.54 -6.38
C GLN A 239 -3.34 -6.82 -6.23
N PHE A 240 -3.06 -6.32 -5.03
CA PHE A 240 -1.83 -5.59 -4.74
C PHE A 240 -0.62 -6.53 -4.64
N TRP A 241 0.49 -6.24 -5.33
CA TRP A 241 1.70 -7.07 -5.24
C TRP A 241 2.97 -6.29 -4.85
N ASP A 242 2.95 -4.96 -4.98
CA ASP A 242 3.96 -4.06 -4.40
C ASP A 242 3.31 -2.83 -3.78
N ILE A 243 3.82 -2.39 -2.63
CA ILE A 243 3.35 -1.18 -1.93
C ILE A 243 4.52 -0.48 -1.25
N CYS A 244 4.64 0.82 -1.49
CA CYS A 244 5.58 1.73 -0.86
C CYS A 244 4.83 2.84 -0.11
N ALA A 245 4.62 2.66 1.19
CA ALA A 245 3.83 3.55 2.04
C ALA A 245 4.70 4.41 2.99
N GLY A 246 4.20 5.59 3.35
CA GLY A 246 4.75 6.43 4.42
C GLY A 246 5.47 7.70 3.96
N PHE A 247 5.18 8.18 2.76
CA PHE A 247 5.80 9.41 2.25
C PHE A 247 4.97 10.64 2.62
N PRO A 248 5.61 11.79 2.87
CA PRO A 248 4.89 13.07 2.98
C PRO A 248 4.02 13.37 1.75
N GLY A 249 2.81 13.89 1.98
CA GLY A 249 1.83 14.21 0.93
C GLY A 249 2.24 15.28 -0.06
N SER A 250 3.27 16.08 0.22
CA SER A 250 3.84 17.04 -0.74
C SER A 250 4.77 16.39 -1.78
N MET A 251 5.16 15.12 -1.61
CA MET A 251 6.12 14.47 -2.49
C MET A 251 5.53 14.12 -3.85
N GLU A 252 6.37 14.21 -4.88
CA GLU A 252 6.05 13.78 -6.23
C GLU A 252 6.11 12.25 -6.37
N ASN A 253 5.23 11.68 -7.19
CA ASN A 253 5.13 10.25 -7.49
C ASN A 253 6.43 9.71 -8.08
N SER A 254 7.09 10.49 -8.94
CA SER A 254 8.42 10.19 -9.49
C SER A 254 9.47 9.97 -8.39
N THR A 255 9.47 10.83 -7.35
CA THR A 255 10.40 10.74 -6.23
C THR A 255 10.08 9.54 -5.34
N VAL A 256 8.80 9.25 -5.11
CA VAL A 256 8.38 8.03 -4.39
C VAL A 256 8.84 6.78 -5.13
N LEU A 257 8.66 6.75 -6.46
CA LEU A 257 9.10 5.66 -7.31
C LEU A 257 10.59 5.41 -7.16
N GLU A 258 11.44 6.43 -7.30
CA GLU A 258 12.90 6.28 -7.18
C GLU A 258 13.36 5.70 -5.83
N ASN A 259 12.58 5.92 -4.77
CA ASN A 259 12.85 5.44 -3.43
C ASN A 259 12.18 4.08 -3.11
N SER A 260 11.46 3.50 -4.07
CA SER A 260 10.74 2.24 -3.90
C SER A 260 11.61 1.00 -4.17
N SER A 261 11.24 -0.13 -3.57
CA SER A 261 11.81 -1.45 -3.90
C SER A 261 11.62 -1.80 -5.37
N LEU A 262 10.46 -1.43 -5.94
CA LEU A 262 10.11 -1.67 -7.33
C LEU A 262 11.15 -1.06 -8.29
N TRP A 263 11.54 0.19 -8.06
CA TRP A 263 12.56 0.87 -8.86
C TRP A 263 13.92 0.19 -8.80
N VAL A 264 14.34 -0.25 -7.60
CA VAL A 264 15.60 -0.98 -7.44
C VAL A 264 15.57 -2.29 -8.21
N LEU A 265 14.49 -3.06 -8.10
CA LEU A 265 14.33 -4.34 -8.80
C LEU A 265 14.31 -4.18 -10.31
N ALA A 266 13.62 -3.15 -10.82
CA ALA A 266 13.59 -2.88 -12.25
C ALA A 266 14.98 -2.51 -12.79
N ARG A 267 15.71 -1.64 -12.08
CA ARG A 267 17.07 -1.23 -12.46
C ARG A 267 18.10 -2.35 -12.38
N GLU A 268 17.93 -3.28 -11.45
CA GLU A 268 18.77 -4.47 -11.33
C GLU A 268 18.38 -5.60 -12.32
N GLY A 269 17.32 -5.41 -13.12
CA GLY A 269 16.82 -6.43 -14.04
C GLY A 269 16.16 -7.63 -13.35
N ARG A 270 15.82 -7.50 -12.06
CA ARG A 270 15.24 -8.55 -11.21
C ARG A 270 13.72 -8.55 -11.16
N LEU A 271 13.08 -7.52 -11.72
CA LEU A 271 11.63 -7.41 -11.82
C LEU A 271 11.04 -8.28 -12.96
N PHE A 272 11.88 -8.67 -13.93
CA PHE A 272 11.43 -9.33 -15.16
C PHE A 272 12.10 -10.71 -15.33
N PRO A 273 11.45 -11.64 -16.05
CA PRO A 273 12.06 -12.93 -16.36
C PRO A 273 13.34 -12.77 -17.18
N THR A 274 14.28 -13.69 -16.98
CA THR A 274 15.52 -13.79 -17.76
C THR A 274 15.59 -15.20 -18.36
N PRO A 275 15.61 -15.38 -19.69
CA PRO A 275 15.65 -14.34 -20.73
C PRO A 275 14.33 -13.57 -20.87
N LEU A 276 14.41 -12.38 -21.48
CA LEU A 276 13.22 -11.57 -21.79
C LEU A 276 12.30 -12.33 -22.75
N LYS A 277 10.99 -12.12 -22.58
CA LYS A 277 9.97 -12.68 -23.46
C LYS A 277 9.88 -11.86 -24.74
N HIS A 278 9.44 -12.49 -25.82
CA HIS A 278 9.29 -11.82 -27.10
C HIS A 278 7.92 -11.18 -27.23
N PHE A 279 7.87 -9.96 -27.72
CA PHE A 279 6.66 -9.25 -28.10
C PHE A 279 6.89 -8.64 -29.50
N MET A 280 5.96 -8.91 -30.43
CA MET A 280 6.10 -8.49 -31.84
C MET A 280 7.48 -8.82 -32.46
N GLY A 281 8.01 -10.00 -32.17
CA GLY A 281 9.31 -10.46 -32.69
C GLY A 281 10.54 -9.83 -32.05
N ARG A 282 10.39 -8.98 -31.02
CA ARG A 282 11.50 -8.34 -30.29
C ARG A 282 11.55 -8.82 -28.84
N ALA A 283 12.74 -8.98 -28.27
CA ALA A 283 12.89 -9.28 -26.85
C ALA A 283 12.54 -8.03 -26.02
N GLN A 284 11.50 -8.11 -25.19
CA GLN A 284 10.90 -6.93 -24.55
C GLN A 284 10.63 -7.21 -23.06
N ARG A 285 10.98 -6.25 -22.20
CA ARG A 285 10.58 -6.29 -20.78
C ARG A 285 9.07 -6.18 -20.68
N TYR A 286 8.47 -6.88 -19.72
CA TYR A 286 7.08 -6.61 -19.37
C TYR A 286 6.94 -5.17 -18.89
N VAL A 287 5.75 -4.60 -19.12
CA VAL A 287 5.48 -3.21 -18.81
C VAL A 287 4.53 -3.07 -17.62
N LEU A 288 4.74 -2.01 -16.86
CA LEU A 288 3.77 -1.43 -15.94
C LEU A 288 3.16 -0.20 -16.57
N LEU A 289 1.91 0.09 -16.20
CA LEU A 289 1.22 1.30 -16.64
C LEU A 289 1.16 2.27 -15.47
N GLY A 290 1.64 3.49 -15.67
CA GLY A 290 1.49 4.60 -14.74
C GLY A 290 0.67 5.73 -15.36
N ASP A 291 0.27 6.68 -14.53
CA ASP A 291 -0.31 7.93 -15.01
C ASP A 291 0.77 8.93 -15.50
N ALA A 292 0.35 10.12 -15.91
CA ALA A 292 1.24 11.16 -16.44
C ALA A 292 2.29 11.68 -15.43
N SER A 293 2.12 11.44 -14.13
CA SER A 293 3.05 11.89 -13.09
C SER A 293 4.28 11.00 -12.92
N TYR A 294 4.27 9.81 -13.55
CA TYR A 294 5.40 8.90 -13.54
C TYR A 294 6.36 9.17 -14.72
N PRO A 295 7.63 8.75 -14.61
CA PRO A 295 8.57 8.83 -15.73
C PRO A 295 8.32 7.72 -16.74
N LEU A 296 8.63 7.99 -18.02
CA LEU A 296 8.60 6.99 -19.08
C LEU A 296 9.88 6.14 -19.03
N ARG A 297 9.72 4.82 -18.91
CA ARG A 297 10.81 3.82 -18.90
C ARG A 297 10.44 2.66 -19.80
N ASP A 298 11.43 1.88 -20.24
CA ASP A 298 11.20 0.68 -21.06
C ASP A 298 10.40 -0.43 -20.35
N TRP A 299 10.12 -0.22 -19.05
CA TRP A 299 9.28 -1.06 -18.20
C TRP A 299 8.12 -0.32 -17.51
N LEU A 300 8.01 1.01 -17.65
CA LEU A 300 6.94 1.82 -17.05
C LEU A 300 6.44 2.82 -18.09
N LEU A 301 5.25 2.54 -18.62
CA LEU A 301 4.63 3.35 -19.66
C LEU A 301 3.66 4.36 -19.05
N LYS A 302 3.59 5.53 -19.68
CA LYS A 302 2.64 6.59 -19.36
C LYS A 302 1.99 7.12 -20.66
N PRO A 303 0.81 7.77 -20.57
CA PRO A 303 0.18 8.40 -21.73
C PRO A 303 1.12 9.36 -22.47
N TYR A 304 0.93 9.50 -23.78
CA TYR A 304 1.46 10.63 -24.54
C TYR A 304 0.86 11.93 -23.99
N PRO A 305 1.65 13.03 -23.88
CA PRO A 305 1.15 14.32 -23.43
C PRO A 305 0.01 14.84 -24.31
N GLU A 306 -1.10 15.26 -23.71
CA GLU A 306 -2.27 15.79 -24.43
C GLU A 306 -2.09 17.29 -24.72
N ASP A 307 -1.12 17.62 -25.58
CA ASP A 307 -0.80 19.00 -26.01
C ASP A 307 -1.55 19.44 -27.28
N GLY A 308 -2.47 18.63 -27.76
CA GLY A 308 -3.27 18.87 -28.96
C GLY A 308 -2.63 18.39 -30.26
N THR A 309 -1.45 17.75 -30.22
CA THR A 309 -0.72 17.30 -31.42
C THR A 309 -0.69 15.77 -31.61
N LEU A 310 -1.50 15.04 -30.83
CA LEU A 310 -1.48 13.57 -30.83
C LEU A 310 -1.97 12.97 -32.16
N THR A 311 -1.22 12.00 -32.66
CA THR A 311 -1.66 11.18 -33.82
C THR A 311 -2.82 10.26 -33.42
N PRO A 312 -3.62 9.75 -34.39
CA PRO A 312 -4.67 8.79 -34.09
C PRO A 312 -4.17 7.54 -33.34
N GLN A 313 -2.96 7.08 -33.66
CA GLN A 313 -2.28 5.97 -32.98
C GLN A 313 -2.00 6.28 -31.51
N GLN A 314 -1.45 7.46 -31.23
CA GLN A 314 -1.15 7.91 -29.87
C GLN A 314 -2.43 8.12 -29.05
N LEU A 315 -3.51 8.60 -29.67
CA LEU A 315 -4.82 8.69 -29.04
C LEU A 315 -5.37 7.30 -28.68
N GLN A 316 -5.28 6.32 -29.59
CA GLN A 316 -5.70 4.95 -29.33
C GLN A 316 -4.87 4.30 -28.21
N PHE A 317 -3.55 4.52 -28.21
CA PHE A 317 -2.66 4.10 -27.14
C PHE A 317 -3.08 4.71 -25.80
N ASN A 318 -3.28 6.02 -25.73
CA ASN A 318 -3.70 6.72 -24.52
C ASN A 318 -5.03 6.17 -23.99
N TYR A 319 -6.01 5.94 -24.87
CA TYR A 319 -7.28 5.34 -24.50
C TYR A 319 -7.10 3.95 -23.89
N ARG A 320 -6.35 3.05 -24.54
CA ARG A 320 -6.11 1.68 -24.05
C ARG A 320 -5.31 1.68 -22.75
N LEU A 321 -4.30 2.54 -22.63
CA LEU A 321 -3.52 2.69 -21.39
C LEU A 321 -4.41 3.16 -20.25
N LYS A 322 -5.17 4.25 -20.42
CA LYS A 322 -6.08 4.75 -19.36
C LYS A 322 -7.11 3.71 -18.96
N ARG A 323 -7.70 2.98 -19.93
CA ARG A 323 -8.62 1.87 -19.66
C ARG A 323 -7.97 0.79 -18.81
N ALA A 324 -6.79 0.31 -19.20
CA ALA A 324 -6.08 -0.73 -18.46
C ALA A 324 -5.58 -0.24 -17.09
N HIS A 325 -5.15 1.02 -17.00
CA HIS A 325 -4.70 1.66 -15.76
C HIS A 325 -5.83 1.80 -14.74
N SER A 326 -7.08 2.04 -15.18
CA SER A 326 -8.26 2.15 -14.29
C SER A 326 -8.48 0.98 -13.31
N VAL A 327 -7.86 -0.18 -13.55
CA VAL A 327 -7.86 -1.31 -12.60
C VAL A 327 -7.32 -0.90 -11.23
N ILE A 328 -6.29 -0.03 -11.16
CA ILE A 328 -5.73 0.41 -9.88
C ILE A 328 -6.59 1.45 -9.18
N GLU A 329 -7.22 2.35 -9.94
CA GLU A 329 -8.18 3.31 -9.40
C GLU A 329 -9.34 2.57 -8.73
N ASN A 330 -9.88 1.55 -9.42
CA ASN A 330 -10.92 0.67 -8.89
C ASN A 330 -10.43 -0.11 -7.66
N ALA A 331 -9.19 -0.62 -7.67
CA ALA A 331 -8.61 -1.30 -6.51
C ALA A 331 -8.48 -0.36 -5.30
N PHE A 332 -8.09 0.90 -5.49
CA PHE A 332 -8.05 1.89 -4.43
C PHE A 332 -9.44 2.25 -3.89
N LEU A 333 -10.45 2.38 -4.75
CA LEU A 333 -11.83 2.61 -4.31
C LEU A 333 -12.32 1.44 -3.46
N ARG A 334 -12.16 0.19 -3.93
CA ARG A 334 -12.52 -1.00 -3.16
C ARG A 334 -11.74 -1.13 -1.85
N LEU A 335 -10.44 -0.80 -1.87
CA LEU A 335 -9.60 -0.79 -0.67
C LEU A 335 -10.13 0.18 0.39
N LYS A 336 -10.44 1.42 -0.02
CA LYS A 336 -10.98 2.48 0.84
C LYS A 336 -12.37 2.17 1.36
N ALA A 337 -13.25 1.67 0.51
CA ALA A 337 -14.60 1.25 0.88
C ALA A 337 -14.58 0.07 1.88
N ARG A 338 -13.67 -0.89 1.69
CA ARG A 338 -13.50 -2.04 2.59
C ARG A 338 -12.84 -1.63 3.91
N TRP A 339 -11.84 -0.74 3.88
CA TRP A 339 -11.07 -0.34 5.07
C TRP A 339 -11.20 1.15 5.30
N GLN A 340 -12.30 1.56 5.93
CA GLN A 340 -12.65 2.97 6.12
C GLN A 340 -11.62 3.76 6.94
N PHE A 341 -10.73 3.08 7.68
CA PHE A 341 -9.59 3.73 8.32
C PHE A 341 -8.75 4.57 7.34
N LEU A 342 -8.70 4.18 6.07
CA LEU A 342 -7.96 4.90 5.03
C LEU A 342 -8.66 6.19 4.57
N LEU A 343 -9.91 6.43 4.97
CA LEU A 343 -10.64 7.66 4.65
C LEU A 343 -10.29 8.79 5.61
N LYS A 344 -9.98 8.47 6.88
CA LYS A 344 -9.67 9.46 7.91
C LYS A 344 -8.81 8.84 9.01
N CYS A 345 -7.54 9.22 9.08
CA CYS A 345 -6.60 8.65 10.04
C CYS A 345 -6.35 9.61 11.22
N ASP A 346 -7.29 9.67 12.16
CA ASP A 346 -7.22 10.60 13.30
C ASP A 346 -6.39 10.04 14.47
N ASP A 347 -6.57 8.75 14.79
CA ASP A 347 -6.08 8.13 16.03
C ASP A 347 -4.81 7.27 15.83
N CYS A 348 -4.00 7.57 14.80
CA CYS A 348 -2.80 6.81 14.48
C CYS A 348 -1.58 7.71 14.26
N SER A 349 -0.46 7.36 14.89
CA SER A 349 0.79 8.08 14.70
C SER A 349 1.38 7.84 13.31
N LEU A 350 2.11 8.84 12.81
CA LEU A 350 2.83 8.74 11.52
C LEU A 350 3.82 7.57 11.47
N ASP A 351 4.36 7.15 12.63
CA ASP A 351 5.27 6.01 12.72
C ASP A 351 4.54 4.67 12.51
N LEU A 352 3.28 4.56 12.93
CA LEU A 352 2.47 3.35 12.82
C LEU A 352 1.71 3.27 11.50
N LEU A 353 1.31 4.41 10.95
CA LEU A 353 0.43 4.50 9.78
C LEU A 353 0.89 3.68 8.56
N PRO A 354 2.18 3.67 8.15
CA PRO A 354 2.62 2.83 7.03
C PRO A 354 2.38 1.33 7.27
N THR A 355 2.47 0.88 8.54
CA THR A 355 2.20 -0.52 8.91
C THR A 355 0.70 -0.82 8.80
N VAL A 356 -0.15 0.12 9.20
CA VAL A 356 -1.60 -0.04 9.10
C VAL A 356 -2.05 -0.04 7.63
N ILE A 357 -1.52 0.86 6.80
CA ILE A 357 -1.78 0.88 5.35
C ILE A 357 -1.41 -0.47 4.73
N LEU A 358 -0.20 -0.98 5.00
CA LEU A 358 0.22 -2.29 4.52
C LEU A 358 -0.68 -3.43 5.04
N ALA A 359 -1.15 -3.35 6.29
CA ALA A 359 -2.08 -4.32 6.86
C ALA A 359 -3.43 -4.29 6.14
N CYS A 360 -4.01 -3.11 5.87
CA CYS A 360 -5.26 -2.96 5.12
C CYS A 360 -5.14 -3.54 3.71
N CYS A 361 -4.06 -3.21 2.98
CA CYS A 361 -3.87 -3.79 1.63
C CYS A 361 -3.65 -5.30 1.66
N THR A 362 -2.94 -5.81 2.68
CA THR A 362 -2.77 -7.26 2.86
C THR A 362 -4.11 -7.93 3.16
N LEU A 363 -4.92 -7.37 4.06
CA LEU A 363 -6.26 -7.89 4.37
C LEU A 363 -7.21 -7.80 3.17
N HIS A 364 -7.09 -6.75 2.34
CA HIS A 364 -7.83 -6.65 1.10
C HIS A 364 -7.54 -7.87 0.21
N ASN A 365 -6.27 -8.16 -0.07
CA ASN A 365 -5.90 -9.33 -0.87
C ASN A 365 -6.32 -10.65 -0.21
N VAL A 366 -6.27 -10.77 1.12
CA VAL A 366 -6.81 -11.95 1.82
C VAL A 366 -8.30 -12.10 1.54
N CYS A 367 -9.08 -11.01 1.60
CA CYS A 367 -10.50 -11.05 1.29
C CYS A 367 -10.76 -11.48 -0.15
N GLU A 368 -10.04 -10.89 -1.12
CA GLU A 368 -10.20 -11.24 -2.53
C GLU A 368 -9.75 -12.69 -2.82
N ALA A 369 -8.70 -13.19 -2.17
CA ALA A 369 -8.20 -14.55 -2.36
C ALA A 369 -9.08 -15.64 -1.70
N HIS A 370 -9.91 -15.27 -0.73
CA HIS A 370 -10.87 -16.16 -0.06
C HIS A 370 -12.31 -15.91 -0.52
N ASP A 371 -12.49 -15.24 -1.68
CA ASP A 371 -13.79 -14.90 -2.26
C ASP A 371 -14.75 -14.26 -1.24
N SER A 372 -14.20 -13.47 -0.32
CA SER A 372 -15.00 -12.79 0.70
C SER A 372 -15.84 -11.72 0.03
N PRO A 373 -17.17 -11.71 0.27
CA PRO A 373 -18.07 -10.78 -0.39
C PRO A 373 -17.61 -9.32 -0.27
N PHE A 374 -17.99 -8.52 -1.26
CA PHE A 374 -17.86 -7.07 -1.25
C PHE A 374 -19.25 -6.49 -1.42
N ASN A 375 -19.66 -5.55 -0.58
CA ASN A 375 -20.91 -4.84 -0.78
C ASN A 375 -20.63 -3.57 -1.58
N ASP A 376 -21.20 -3.49 -2.79
CA ASP A 376 -21.01 -2.36 -3.70
C ASP A 376 -21.60 -1.05 -3.14
N GLU A 377 -22.58 -1.11 -2.22
CA GLU A 377 -23.12 0.06 -1.51
C GLU A 377 -22.02 0.81 -0.71
N TRP A 378 -20.92 0.13 -0.36
CA TRP A 378 -19.80 0.78 0.32
C TRP A 378 -19.06 1.79 -0.56
N LEU A 379 -19.18 1.68 -1.88
CA LEU A 379 -18.63 2.65 -2.82
C LEU A 379 -19.46 3.94 -2.83
N GLU A 380 -20.77 3.86 -2.56
CA GLU A 380 -21.67 5.03 -2.54
C GLU A 380 -21.34 6.00 -1.39
N VAL A 381 -20.75 5.47 -0.31
CA VAL A 381 -20.29 6.26 0.85
C VAL A 381 -19.01 7.05 0.53
N LEU A 382 -18.29 6.71 -0.54
CA LEU A 382 -17.10 7.45 -0.95
C LEU A 382 -17.53 8.71 -1.72
N GLU A 383 -17.55 9.86 -1.06
CA GLU A 383 -17.83 11.13 -1.75
C GLU A 383 -16.77 11.41 -2.84
N PRO A 384 -17.15 11.67 -4.11
CA PRO A 384 -16.20 11.87 -5.20
C PRO A 384 -15.19 13.00 -4.97
N ALA A 385 -15.56 14.01 -4.17
CA ALA A 385 -14.71 15.17 -3.89
C ALA A 385 -13.63 14.91 -2.83
N GLU A 386 -13.88 14.01 -1.87
CA GLU A 386 -12.96 13.76 -0.73
C GLU A 386 -11.72 12.94 -1.13
N PHE A 387 -11.74 12.30 -2.31
CA PHE A 387 -10.69 11.38 -2.74
C PHE A 387 -10.03 11.76 -4.06
N SER A 388 -10.28 12.95 -4.60
CA SER A 388 -9.63 13.38 -5.83
C SER A 388 -8.11 13.40 -5.64
N LYS A 389 -7.41 12.61 -6.45
CA LYS A 389 -5.95 12.54 -6.42
C LYS A 389 -5.40 13.95 -6.72
N PRO A 390 -4.48 14.48 -5.90
CA PRO A 390 -3.82 15.75 -6.21
C PRO A 390 -3.15 15.65 -7.58
N CYS A 391 -3.47 16.60 -8.48
CA CYS A 391 -2.83 16.64 -9.79
C CYS A 391 -1.35 16.93 -9.60
N GLN A 392 -0.50 16.09 -10.20
CA GLN A 392 0.95 16.26 -10.19
C GLN A 392 1.43 16.48 -11.63
N PRO A 393 2.35 17.44 -11.85
CA PRO A 393 2.92 17.68 -13.17
C PRO A 393 3.73 16.47 -13.64
N ALA A 394 3.89 16.35 -14.95
CA ALA A 394 4.80 15.37 -15.53
C ALA A 394 6.24 15.65 -15.07
N PRO A 395 7.05 14.60 -14.79
CA PRO A 395 8.41 14.79 -14.33
C PRO A 395 9.29 15.42 -15.43
N VAL A 396 10.04 16.46 -15.07
CA VAL A 396 10.72 17.38 -16.02
C VAL A 396 11.92 16.76 -16.77
N SER A 397 12.49 15.63 -16.32
CA SER A 397 13.79 15.15 -16.86
C SER A 397 14.08 13.64 -16.64
N MET A 398 13.05 12.80 -16.54
CA MET A 398 13.24 11.39 -16.15
C MET A 398 12.88 10.36 -17.23
N ASP A 399 12.49 10.82 -18.42
CA ASP A 399 12.06 9.93 -19.49
C ASP A 399 13.26 9.30 -20.20
N ASP A 400 13.19 8.01 -20.45
CA ASP A 400 14.18 7.27 -21.23
C ASP A 400 13.80 7.34 -22.71
N SER A 401 14.70 7.84 -23.57
CA SER A 401 14.44 7.94 -25.01
C SER A 401 14.18 6.58 -25.64
N GLY A 402 14.78 5.50 -25.13
CA GLY A 402 14.54 4.15 -25.64
C GLY A 402 13.17 3.59 -25.25
N ALA A 403 12.48 4.20 -24.28
CA ALA A 403 11.14 3.79 -23.89
C ALA A 403 10.05 4.23 -24.87
N GLU A 404 10.34 5.21 -25.74
CA GLU A 404 9.44 5.60 -26.84
C GLU A 404 9.23 4.46 -27.81
N GLU A 405 10.29 3.71 -28.13
CA GLU A 405 10.22 2.54 -29.02
C GLU A 405 9.23 1.49 -28.49
N VAL A 406 9.10 1.37 -27.16
CA VAL A 406 8.15 0.45 -26.53
C VAL A 406 6.71 0.92 -26.71
N ARG A 407 6.45 2.24 -26.63
CA ARG A 407 5.12 2.80 -26.91
C ARG A 407 4.78 2.67 -28.39
N GLU A 408 5.72 2.97 -29.28
CA GLU A 408 5.56 2.81 -30.73
C GLU A 408 5.23 1.37 -31.09
N LEU A 409 5.93 0.39 -30.52
CA LEU A 409 5.64 -1.04 -30.72
C LEU A 409 4.22 -1.42 -30.28
N LEU A 410 3.72 -0.83 -29.19
CA LEU A 410 2.34 -1.05 -28.75
C LEU A 410 1.32 -0.33 -29.63
N CYS A 411 1.63 0.87 -30.14
CA CYS A 411 0.82 1.55 -31.15
C CYS A 411 0.68 0.67 -32.41
N GLU A 412 1.79 0.14 -32.94
CA GLU A 412 1.78 -0.79 -34.08
C GLU A 412 0.93 -2.04 -33.79
N TYR A 413 1.04 -2.61 -32.58
CA TYR A 413 0.21 -3.74 -32.17
C TYR A 413 -1.29 -3.38 -32.22
N PHE A 414 -1.67 -2.23 -31.66
CA PHE A 414 -3.07 -1.82 -31.59
C PHE A 414 -3.67 -1.49 -32.95
N GLU A 415 -2.88 -1.02 -33.91
CA GLU A 415 -3.32 -0.88 -35.30
C GLU A 415 -3.49 -2.22 -36.00
N SER A 416 -2.56 -3.14 -35.76
CA SER A 416 -2.50 -4.42 -36.48
C SER A 416 -3.52 -5.45 -35.96
N TYR A 417 -3.84 -5.41 -34.68
CA TYR A 417 -4.62 -6.44 -33.98
C TYR A 417 -5.75 -5.87 -33.10
N GLY A 418 -5.94 -4.55 -33.08
CA GLY A 418 -7.02 -3.95 -32.31
C GLY A 418 -8.35 -4.06 -33.04
N GLU A 419 -9.27 -4.86 -32.50
CA GLU A 419 -10.69 -4.66 -32.82
C GLU A 419 -11.08 -3.23 -32.40
N GLY A 420 -11.74 -2.54 -33.34
CA GLY A 420 -12.08 -1.12 -33.29
C GLY A 420 -13.06 -0.73 -32.19
#